data_AF-A0A2M7PPI7-F1
#
_entry.id   AF-A0A2M7PPI7-F1
#
_cell.length_a   1.000
_cell.length_b   1.000
_cell.length_c   1.000
_cell.angle_alpha   90.00
_cell.angle_beta   90.00
_cell.angle_gamma   90.00
#
_symmetry.space_group_name_H-M   'P 1'
#
loop_
_entity.id
_entity.type
_entity.pdbx_description
1 polymer ?
#
loop_
_entity_poly.entity_id
_entity_poly.type
_entity_poly.pdbx_seq_one_letter_code
_entity_poly.pdbx_strand_id
1 'polypeptide(L)'
;MLSPQLFYWKYLTGSFISYSYGNEGFNWLNPQLMITWFSPKNGLLLYSPLVLIMLFSIVYMIFQKQSRSNGALIGILFLVLSYVLSCWWQPEFGCSFGARNFVEYYALFALALGYGYQSIIKKGWLIQSIFWLIIALMIAYNLKMTYSYDGCFYGIGYWDWNTFWHVVVSET
;
A
#
# COMPACT_ATOMS: atom_id res chain seq x y z
N MET A 1 -6.55 16.50 20.74
CA MET A 1 -7.01 16.73 19.34
C MET A 1 -8.35 16.07 19.01
N LEU A 2 -9.07 15.44 19.95
CA LEU A 2 -10.36 14.77 19.66
C LEU A 2 -11.59 15.70 19.74
N SER A 3 -11.51 16.81 20.50
CA SER A 3 -12.66 17.67 20.76
C SER A 3 -13.22 18.40 19.52
N PRO A 4 -12.43 18.96 18.57
CA PRO A 4 -13.01 19.67 17.43
C PRO A 4 -13.82 18.75 16.51
N GLN A 5 -13.34 17.52 16.28
CA GLN A 5 -14.01 16.54 15.42
C GLN A 5 -15.37 16.11 15.97
N LEU A 6 -15.46 15.85 17.28
CA LEU A 6 -16.70 15.41 17.93
C LEU A 6 -17.77 16.51 17.91
N PHE A 7 -17.40 17.77 18.15
CA PHE A 7 -18.34 18.90 18.06
C PHE A 7 -18.79 19.16 16.62
N TYR A 8 -17.90 19.00 15.65
CA TYR A 8 -18.25 19.12 14.24
C TYR A 8 -19.28 18.06 13.80
N TRP A 9 -19.09 16.80 14.20
CA TRP A 9 -20.10 15.76 13.98
C TRP A 9 -21.40 16.07 14.69
N LYS A 10 -21.36 16.50 15.95
CA LYS A 10 -22.58 16.88 16.67
C LYS A 10 -23.36 18.00 15.97
N TYR A 11 -22.65 18.97 15.38
CA TYR A 11 -23.24 20.07 14.61
C TYR A 11 -23.89 19.59 13.30
N LEU A 12 -23.24 18.71 12.55
CA LEU A 12 -23.74 18.26 11.24
C LEU A 12 -24.74 17.10 11.30
N THR A 13 -24.49 16.09 12.13
CA THR A 13 -25.24 14.82 12.13
C THR A 13 -26.16 14.70 13.35
N GLY A 14 -26.06 15.63 14.30
CA GLY A 14 -26.80 15.57 15.57
C GLY A 14 -26.21 14.56 16.57
N SER A 15 -25.11 13.88 16.24
CA SER A 15 -24.47 12.85 17.07
C SER A 15 -22.97 13.10 17.24
N PHE A 16 -22.41 12.76 18.42
CA PHE A 16 -20.96 12.85 18.64
C PHE A 16 -20.16 11.74 17.94
N ILE A 17 -20.84 10.70 17.46
CA ILE A 17 -20.27 9.61 16.66
C ILE A 17 -21.24 9.38 15.51
N SER A 18 -20.74 9.36 14.28
CA SER A 18 -21.54 9.12 13.09
C SER A 18 -20.87 8.05 12.21
N TYR A 19 -21.67 7.10 11.72
CA TYR A 19 -21.20 6.04 10.82
C TYR A 19 -21.68 6.31 9.39
N SER A 20 -20.78 6.81 8.55
CA SER A 20 -21.13 7.24 7.19
C SER A 20 -21.33 6.09 6.20
N TYR A 21 -20.85 4.90 6.52
CA TYR A 21 -20.83 3.72 5.63
C TYR A 21 -22.13 2.90 5.68
N GLY A 22 -23.11 3.29 6.51
CA GLY A 22 -24.44 2.68 6.53
C GLY A 22 -24.42 1.19 6.86
N ASN A 23 -24.67 0.33 5.87
CA ASN A 23 -24.70 -1.13 6.01
C ASN A 23 -23.39 -1.83 5.58
N GLU A 24 -22.41 -1.07 5.10
CA GLU A 24 -21.10 -1.60 4.77
C GLU A 24 -20.31 -1.92 6.05
N GLY A 25 -19.33 -2.82 5.98
CA GLY A 25 -18.57 -3.22 7.16
C GLY A 25 -17.42 -4.18 6.88
N PHE A 26 -16.91 -4.81 7.93
CA PHE A 26 -15.80 -5.76 7.84
C PHE A 26 -16.30 -7.20 7.94
N ASN A 27 -15.82 -8.06 7.04
CA ASN A 27 -15.95 -9.51 7.09
C ASN A 27 -14.66 -10.12 7.67
N TRP A 28 -14.53 -10.08 8.99
CA TRP A 28 -13.34 -10.52 9.73
C TRP A 28 -12.95 -11.99 9.50
N LEU A 29 -13.90 -12.84 9.11
CA LEU A 29 -13.68 -14.27 8.89
C LEU A 29 -13.32 -14.63 7.45
N ASN A 30 -13.32 -13.65 6.53
CA ASN A 30 -13.03 -13.86 5.13
C ASN A 30 -12.05 -12.82 4.55
N PRO A 31 -10.80 -12.76 5.06
CA PRO A 31 -9.79 -11.80 4.60
C PRO A 31 -9.40 -12.06 3.14
N GLN A 32 -9.56 -11.05 2.28
CA GLN A 32 -9.23 -11.09 0.85
C GLN A 32 -7.78 -10.64 0.57
N LEU A 33 -6.79 -11.28 1.20
CA LEU A 33 -5.38 -10.85 1.15
C LEU A 33 -4.82 -10.85 -0.29
N MET A 34 -5.12 -11.89 -1.07
CA MET A 34 -4.61 -12.01 -2.44
C MET A 34 -5.12 -10.89 -3.34
N ILE A 35 -6.38 -10.49 -3.17
CA ILE A 35 -6.95 -9.34 -3.88
C ILE A 35 -6.20 -8.08 -3.42
N THR A 36 -6.21 -7.81 -2.12
CA THR A 36 -5.59 -6.61 -1.53
C THR A 36 -4.14 -6.39 -1.97
N TRP A 37 -3.35 -7.45 -2.11
CA TRP A 37 -1.94 -7.34 -2.50
C TRP A 37 -1.68 -7.38 -4.00
N PHE A 38 -2.43 -8.19 -4.75
CA PHE A 38 -2.02 -8.57 -6.11
C PHE A 38 -3.09 -8.37 -7.19
N SER A 39 -4.31 -7.92 -6.86
CA SER A 39 -5.35 -7.78 -7.88
C SER A 39 -5.00 -6.69 -8.91
N PRO A 40 -5.21 -6.96 -10.21
CA PRO A 40 -5.38 -5.94 -11.25
C PRO A 40 -6.29 -4.79 -10.82
N LYS A 41 -7.38 -5.10 -10.11
CA LYS A 41 -8.27 -4.10 -9.51
C LYS A 41 -7.68 -3.59 -8.19
N ASN A 42 -6.79 -2.60 -8.28
CA ASN A 42 -6.23 -1.81 -7.18
C ASN A 42 -5.40 -2.56 -6.12
N GLY A 43 -4.72 -3.65 -6.49
CA GLY A 43 -3.80 -4.35 -5.58
C GLY A 43 -2.57 -3.51 -5.21
N LEU A 44 -2.02 -3.73 -4.02
CA LEU A 44 -0.88 -2.97 -3.50
C LEU A 44 0.37 -3.07 -4.38
N LEU A 45 0.80 -4.29 -4.70
CA LEU A 45 2.14 -4.57 -5.25
C LEU A 45 2.22 -4.35 -6.75
N LEU A 46 1.09 -4.52 -7.47
CA LEU A 46 1.03 -4.20 -8.90
C LEU A 46 1.14 -2.70 -9.14
N TYR A 47 0.52 -1.88 -8.30
CA TYR A 47 0.50 -0.42 -8.50
C TYR A 47 1.68 0.27 -7.82
N SER A 48 2.20 -0.28 -6.70
CA SER A 48 3.31 0.27 -5.93
C SER A 48 4.43 -0.77 -5.74
N PRO A 49 5.16 -1.16 -6.81
CA PRO A 49 6.19 -2.22 -6.72
C PRO A 49 7.33 -1.88 -5.76
N LEU A 50 7.58 -0.61 -5.46
CA LEU A 50 8.56 -0.16 -4.46
C LEU A 50 8.29 -0.77 -3.07
N VAL A 51 7.03 -1.07 -2.75
CA VAL A 51 6.64 -1.74 -1.50
C VAL A 51 7.34 -3.09 -1.36
N LEU A 52 7.65 -3.80 -2.46
CA LEU A 52 8.42 -5.05 -2.40
C LEU A 52 9.81 -4.84 -1.76
N ILE A 53 10.50 -3.76 -2.13
CA ILE A 53 11.82 -3.43 -1.57
C ILE A 53 11.68 -3.03 -0.09
N MET A 54 10.59 -2.33 0.27
CA MET A 54 10.29 -2.03 1.67
C MET A 54 10.05 -3.31 2.48
N LEU A 55 9.24 -4.25 1.98
CA LEU A 55 8.97 -5.54 2.62
C LEU A 55 10.25 -6.38 2.76
N PHE A 56 11.07 -6.45 1.71
CA PHE A 56 12.38 -7.11 1.80
C PHE A 56 13.26 -6.48 2.88
N SER A 57 13.25 -5.15 2.97
CA SER A 57 14.03 -4.42 3.97
C SER A 57 13.51 -4.64 5.40
N ILE A 58 12.19 -4.78 5.58
CA ILE A 58 11.57 -5.18 6.87
C ILE A 58 12.07 -6.57 7.27
N VAL A 59 11.99 -7.55 6.35
CA VAL A 59 12.45 -8.92 6.61
C VAL A 59 13.95 -8.92 6.93
N TYR A 60 14.77 -8.22 6.15
CA TYR A 60 16.18 -8.06 6.43
C TYR A 60 16.45 -7.49 7.82
N MET A 61 15.72 -6.44 8.21
CA MET A 61 15.83 -5.78 9.51
C MET A 61 15.46 -6.70 10.69
N ILE A 62 14.51 -7.63 10.50
CA ILE A 62 14.14 -8.67 11.50
C ILE A 62 15.28 -9.66 11.75
N PHE A 63 16.01 -10.02 10.70
CA PHE A 63 17.14 -10.95 10.81
C PHE A 63 18.40 -10.32 11.45
N GLN A 64 18.46 -9.00 11.57
CA GLN A 64 19.55 -8.31 12.25
C GLN A 64 19.29 -8.17 13.75
N LYS A 65 20.20 -8.70 14.58
CA LYS A 65 20.04 -8.76 16.04
C LYS A 65 19.73 -7.38 16.66
N GLN A 66 20.43 -6.33 16.24
CA GLN A 66 20.31 -4.98 16.79
C GLN A 66 18.99 -4.26 16.44
N SER A 67 18.34 -4.64 15.34
CA SER A 67 17.14 -3.96 14.83
C SER A 67 15.90 -4.86 14.79
N ARG A 68 16.02 -6.09 15.30
CA ARG A 68 14.99 -7.13 15.21
C ARG A 68 13.64 -6.66 15.73
N SER A 69 13.62 -5.99 16.89
CA SER A 69 12.38 -5.51 17.52
C SER A 69 11.66 -4.49 16.64
N ASN A 70 12.39 -3.50 16.13
CA ASN A 70 11.84 -2.48 15.24
C ASN A 70 11.37 -3.08 13.90
N GLY A 71 12.15 -4.00 13.32
CA GLY A 71 11.75 -4.74 12.11
C GLY A 71 10.49 -5.57 12.35
N ALA A 72 10.40 -6.26 13.49
CA ALA A 72 9.23 -7.05 13.87
C ALA A 72 8.00 -6.17 14.09
N LEU A 73 8.15 -5.00 14.73
CA LEU A 73 7.06 -4.05 14.93
C LEU A 73 6.51 -3.55 13.59
N ILE A 74 7.37 -3.14 12.67
CA ILE A 74 6.96 -2.68 11.33
C ILE A 74 6.33 -3.83 10.53
N GLY A 75 6.90 -5.04 10.63
CA GLY A 75 6.36 -6.24 9.97
C GLY A 75 4.99 -6.64 10.51
N ILE A 76 4.81 -6.64 11.83
CA ILE A 76 3.51 -6.89 12.48
C ILE A 76 2.51 -5.83 12.05
N LEU A 77 2.90 -4.55 12.01
CA LEU A 77 2.04 -3.48 11.51
C LEU A 77 1.58 -3.77 10.08
N PHE A 78 2.49 -4.12 9.16
CA PHE A 78 2.13 -4.48 7.79
C PHE A 78 1.14 -5.65 7.72
N LEU A 79 1.34 -6.70 8.54
CA LEU A 79 0.45 -7.86 8.59
C LEU A 79 -0.92 -7.52 9.16
N VAL A 80 -0.98 -6.73 10.24
CA VAL A 80 -2.24 -6.26 10.84
C VAL A 80 -3.01 -5.40 9.86
N LEU A 81 -2.34 -4.44 9.19
CA LEU A 81 -2.97 -3.62 8.16
C LEU A 81 -3.48 -4.48 7.01
N SER A 82 -2.67 -5.41 6.51
CA SER A 82 -3.10 -6.31 5.44
C SER A 82 -4.33 -7.11 5.83
N TYR A 83 -4.35 -7.67 7.05
CA TYR A 83 -5.51 -8.40 7.55
C TYR A 83 -6.75 -7.49 7.64
N VAL A 84 -6.66 -6.36 8.34
CA VAL A 84 -7.80 -5.44 8.56
C VAL A 84 -8.35 -4.94 7.23
N LEU A 85 -7.48 -4.45 6.34
CA LEU A 85 -7.87 -3.90 5.04
C LEU A 85 -8.47 -4.98 4.13
N SER A 86 -7.92 -6.20 4.17
CA SER A 86 -8.47 -7.32 3.41
C SER A 86 -9.82 -7.83 3.91
N CYS A 87 -10.19 -7.52 5.16
CA CYS A 87 -11.49 -7.85 5.71
C CYS A 87 -12.57 -6.83 5.33
N TRP A 88 -12.22 -5.67 4.75
CA TRP A 88 -13.23 -4.71 4.32
C TRP A 88 -14.11 -5.33 3.23
N TRP A 89 -15.42 -5.04 3.25
CA TRP A 89 -16.39 -5.64 2.31
C TRP A 89 -16.00 -5.46 0.83
N GLN A 90 -15.23 -4.41 0.52
CA GLN A 90 -14.72 -4.09 -0.81
C GLN A 90 -13.18 -3.97 -0.77
N PRO A 91 -12.43 -5.08 -0.89
CA PRO A 91 -10.98 -5.14 -0.65
C PRO A 91 -10.12 -4.27 -1.60
N GLU A 92 -10.67 -3.83 -2.73
CA GLU A 92 -10.07 -2.91 -3.70
C GLU A 92 -10.29 -1.42 -3.37
N PHE A 93 -11.09 -1.12 -2.35
CA PHE A 93 -11.37 0.24 -1.87
C PHE A 93 -11.95 1.19 -2.95
N GLY A 94 -12.73 0.64 -3.88
CA GLY A 94 -13.52 1.38 -4.86
C GLY A 94 -12.69 2.03 -5.96
N CYS A 95 -13.11 3.19 -6.46
CA CYS A 95 -12.36 3.98 -7.43
C CYS A 95 -11.15 4.66 -6.77
N SER A 96 -10.06 3.91 -6.60
CA SER A 96 -8.81 4.39 -6.05
C SER A 96 -7.62 3.87 -6.86
N PHE A 97 -6.57 4.67 -6.99
CA PHE A 97 -5.35 4.22 -7.64
C PHE A 97 -4.56 3.29 -6.71
N GLY A 98 -4.53 1.99 -7.03
CA GLY A 98 -3.88 0.98 -6.20
C GLY A 98 -4.45 0.91 -4.79
N ALA A 99 -3.73 0.26 -3.88
CA ALA A 99 -4.14 0.14 -2.48
C ALA A 99 -3.82 1.42 -1.69
N ARG A 100 -4.57 2.51 -1.97
CA ARG A 100 -4.38 3.86 -1.37
C ARG A 100 -4.39 3.85 0.16
N ASN A 101 -5.15 2.95 0.75
CA ASN A 101 -5.22 2.69 2.18
C ASN A 101 -3.86 2.35 2.84
N PHE A 102 -2.83 1.93 2.08
CA PHE A 102 -1.48 1.73 2.62
C PHE A 102 -0.60 2.99 2.63
N VAL A 103 -0.97 4.05 1.91
CA VAL A 103 -0.10 5.22 1.67
C VAL A 103 0.35 5.91 2.96
N GLU A 104 -0.55 6.03 3.94
CA GLU A 104 -0.24 6.65 5.23
C GLU A 104 0.87 5.90 6.01
N TYR A 105 1.01 4.60 5.75
CA TYR A 105 1.97 3.73 6.43
C TYR A 105 3.31 3.62 5.68
N TYR A 106 3.40 4.14 4.45
CA TYR A 106 4.64 4.16 3.69
C TYR A 106 5.76 4.92 4.42
N ALA A 107 5.42 5.93 5.21
CA ALA A 107 6.41 6.63 6.04
C ALA A 107 7.12 5.68 7.02
N LEU A 108 6.38 4.74 7.63
CA LEU A 108 6.96 3.75 8.54
C LEU A 108 7.72 2.65 7.79
N PHE A 109 7.19 2.19 6.65
CA PHE A 109 7.89 1.21 5.80
C PHE A 109 9.19 1.78 5.21
N ALA A 110 9.23 3.08 4.94
CA ALA A 110 10.43 3.78 4.49
C ALA A 110 11.57 3.77 5.52
N LEU A 111 11.28 3.68 6.83
CA LEU A 111 12.31 3.52 7.85
C LEU A 111 13.06 2.19 7.68
N ALA A 112 12.33 1.11 7.41
CA ALA A 112 12.93 -0.19 7.13
C ALA A 112 13.73 -0.14 5.83
N LEU A 113 13.21 0.51 4.78
CA LEU A 113 13.96 0.75 3.54
C LEU A 113 15.27 1.49 3.79
N GLY A 114 15.25 2.56 4.59
CA GLY A 114 16.45 3.30 4.98
C GLY A 114 17.47 2.43 5.71
N TYR A 115 17.01 1.56 6.62
CA TYR A 115 17.86 0.57 7.28
C TYR A 115 18.49 -0.42 6.28
N GLY A 116 17.70 -0.98 5.36
CA GLY A 116 18.19 -1.85 4.30
C GLY A 116 19.22 -1.17 3.39
N TYR A 117 18.99 0.11 3.07
CA TYR A 117 19.88 0.92 2.25
C TYR A 117 21.25 1.14 2.89
N GLN A 118 21.36 1.24 4.23
CA GLN A 118 22.67 1.33 4.91
C GLN A 118 23.61 0.17 4.56
N SER A 119 23.06 -1.02 4.29
CA SER A 119 23.85 -2.19 3.86
C SER A 119 24.26 -2.13 2.39
N ILE A 120 23.55 -1.36 1.57
CA ILE A 120 23.86 -1.12 0.14
C ILE A 120 24.94 -0.05 -0.02
N ILE A 121 24.91 1.03 0.77
CA ILE A 121 25.93 2.11 0.70
C ILE A 121 27.34 1.57 0.99
N LYS A 122 27.45 0.54 1.83
CA LYS A 122 28.72 -0.14 2.13
C LYS A 122 29.24 -1.00 0.97
N LYS A 123 28.48 -1.18 -0.11
CA LYS A 123 28.87 -1.94 -1.31
C LYS A 123 29.51 -1.03 -2.35
N GLY A 124 30.19 -1.63 -3.33
CA GLY A 124 30.83 -0.89 -4.43
C GLY A 124 29.82 -0.12 -5.30
N TRP A 125 30.32 0.88 -6.03
CA TRP A 125 29.52 1.81 -6.84
C TRP A 125 28.57 1.11 -7.84
N LEU A 126 28.97 -0.04 -8.39
CA LEU A 126 28.12 -0.80 -9.32
C LEU A 126 26.82 -1.27 -8.67
N ILE A 127 26.89 -1.82 -7.45
CA ILE A 127 25.70 -2.29 -6.72
C ILE A 127 24.79 -1.12 -6.36
N GLN A 128 25.38 0.01 -5.94
CA GLN A 128 24.61 1.22 -5.64
C GLN A 128 23.92 1.77 -6.90
N SER A 129 24.60 1.75 -8.05
CA SER A 129 24.04 2.20 -9.33
C SER A 129 22.88 1.31 -9.77
N ILE A 130 23.01 -0.01 -9.63
CA ILE A 130 21.93 -0.95 -9.92
C ILE A 130 20.74 -0.72 -8.99
N PHE A 131 20.98 -0.52 -7.69
CA PHE A 131 19.92 -0.23 -6.73
C PHE A 131 19.14 1.04 -7.11
N TRP A 132 19.84 2.14 -7.40
CA TRP A 132 19.21 3.39 -7.81
C TRP A 132 18.50 3.30 -9.16
N LEU A 133 19.05 2.54 -10.11
CA LEU A 133 18.39 2.27 -11.39
C LEU A 133 17.06 1.53 -11.18
N ILE A 134 17.02 0.50 -10.32
CA ILE A 134 15.79 -0.23 -10.00
C ILE A 134 14.76 0.70 -9.34
N ILE A 135 15.17 1.52 -8.37
CA ILE A 135 14.30 2.51 -7.72
C ILE A 135 13.73 3.48 -8.76
N ALA A 136 14.57 4.02 -9.65
CA ALA A 136 14.15 4.94 -10.70
C ALA A 136 13.14 4.30 -11.67
N LEU A 137 13.35 3.04 -12.07
CA LEU A 137 12.41 2.29 -12.91
C LEU A 137 11.07 2.06 -12.21
N MET A 138 11.06 1.73 -10.91
CA MET A 138 9.83 1.56 -10.14
C MET A 138 9.05 2.87 -9.97
N ILE A 139 9.75 3.99 -9.76
CA ILE A 139 9.14 5.32 -9.72
C ILE A 139 8.56 5.69 -11.08
N ALA A 140 9.32 5.50 -12.16
CA ALA A 140 8.86 5.76 -13.52
C ALA A 140 7.61 4.92 -13.86
N TYR A 141 7.61 3.64 -13.49
CA TYR A 141 6.45 2.78 -13.63
C TYR A 141 5.23 3.28 -12.85
N ASN A 142 5.39 3.64 -11.57
CA ASN A 142 4.29 4.13 -10.74
C ASN A 142 3.72 5.46 -11.28
N LEU A 143 4.58 6.38 -11.73
CA LEU A 143 4.16 7.62 -12.37
C LEU A 143 3.41 7.35 -13.67
N LYS A 144 3.93 6.47 -14.53
CA LYS A 144 3.28 6.07 -15.77
C LYS A 144 1.88 5.50 -15.51
N MET A 145 1.77 4.60 -14.54
CA MET A 145 0.48 4.07 -14.10
C MET A 145 -0.45 5.17 -13.58
N THR A 146 0.08 6.13 -12.81
CA THR A 146 -0.71 7.25 -12.27
C THR A 146 -1.28 8.13 -13.39
N TYR A 147 -0.48 8.45 -14.41
CA TYR A 147 -0.94 9.27 -15.55
C TYR A 147 -1.91 8.52 -16.47
N SER A 148 -1.76 7.21 -16.62
CA SER A 148 -2.67 6.37 -17.40
C SER A 148 -3.99 6.05 -16.69
N TYR A 149 -4.09 6.29 -15.38
CA TYR A 149 -5.23 5.86 -14.58
C TYR A 149 -6.31 6.94 -14.49
N ASP A 150 -7.44 6.72 -15.17
CA ASP A 150 -8.56 7.66 -15.28
C ASP A 150 -9.54 7.55 -14.08
N GLY A 151 -9.00 7.65 -12.86
CA GLY A 151 -9.78 7.70 -11.61
C GLY A 151 -10.40 6.39 -11.11
N CYS A 152 -10.86 5.50 -12.00
CA CYS A 152 -11.44 4.19 -11.67
C CYS A 152 -10.83 3.05 -12.50
N PHE A 153 -10.84 1.84 -11.94
CA PHE A 153 -10.56 0.62 -12.69
C PHE A 153 -11.86 0.07 -13.31
N TYR A 154 -11.97 0.12 -14.63
CA TYR A 154 -13.19 -0.24 -15.37
C TYR A 154 -13.28 -1.72 -15.78
N GLY A 155 -12.36 -2.56 -15.32
CA GLY A 155 -12.32 -3.98 -15.66
C GLY A 155 -13.38 -4.82 -14.96
N ILE A 156 -13.64 -6.01 -15.50
CA ILE A 156 -14.65 -6.93 -14.98
C ILE A 156 -14.03 -7.83 -13.91
N GLY A 157 -14.33 -7.52 -12.65
CA GLY A 157 -13.87 -8.30 -11.49
C GLY A 157 -12.43 -7.97 -11.06
N TYR A 158 -11.93 -8.72 -10.08
CA TYR A 158 -10.65 -8.41 -9.43
C TYR A 158 -9.42 -8.71 -10.28
N TRP A 159 -9.52 -9.73 -11.13
CA TRP A 159 -8.39 -10.32 -11.86
C TRP A 159 -8.43 -10.04 -13.37
N ASP A 160 -9.04 -8.93 -13.77
CA ASP A 160 -9.09 -8.52 -15.17
C ASP A 160 -7.73 -7.98 -15.64
N TRP A 161 -6.87 -8.91 -16.07
CA TRP A 161 -5.55 -8.60 -16.60
C TRP A 161 -5.61 -7.84 -17.92
N ASN A 162 -6.64 -8.03 -18.74
CA ASN A 162 -6.75 -7.34 -20.03
C ASN A 162 -6.90 -5.85 -19.80
N THR A 163 -7.83 -5.45 -18.92
CA THR A 163 -8.02 -4.05 -18.56
C THR A 163 -6.78 -3.47 -17.87
N PHE A 164 -6.13 -4.22 -16.99
CA PHE A 164 -4.88 -3.77 -16.38
C PHE A 164 -3.76 -3.55 -17.41
N TRP A 165 -3.59 -4.44 -18.38
CA TRP A 165 -2.63 -4.26 -19.46
C TRP A 165 -2.95 -3.04 -20.32
N HIS A 166 -4.22 -2.75 -20.59
CA HIS A 166 -4.61 -1.51 -21.26
C HIS A 166 -4.19 -0.27 -20.46
N VAL A 167 -4.34 -0.27 -19.14
CA VAL A 167 -3.82 0.82 -18.29
C VAL A 167 -2.28 0.89 -18.38
N VAL A 168 -1.60 -0.26 -18.27
CA VAL A 168 -0.13 -0.34 -18.31
C VAL A 168 0.44 0.11 -19.66
N VAL A 169 -0.28 -0.06 -20.78
CA VAL A 169 0.24 0.25 -22.13
C VAL A 169 -0.34 1.54 -22.71
N SER A 170 -1.47 2.02 -22.20
CA SER A 170 -2.13 3.24 -22.71
C SER A 170 -1.13 4.39 -22.82
N GLU A 171 -1.15 5.02 -24.00
CA GLU A 171 -0.53 6.30 -24.25
C GLU A 171 -1.41 7.35 -23.55
N THR A 172 -0.81 8.11 -22.63
CA THR A 172 -1.46 9.16 -21.84
C THR A 172 -2.10 10.22 -22.71
#